data_AF-A0A7V6YEY2-F1
#
_entry.id   AF-A0A7V6YEY2-F1
#
_cell.length_a   1.000
_cell.length_b   1.000
_cell.length_c   1.000
_cell.angle_alpha   90.00
_cell.angle_beta   90.00
_cell.angle_gamma   90.00
#
_symmetry.space_group_name_H-M   'P 1'
#
loop_
_entity.id
_entity.type
_entity.pdbx_description
1 polymer ?
#
loop_
_entity_poly.entity_id
_entity_poly.type
_entity_poly.pdbx_seq_one_letter_code
_entity_poly.pdbx_strand_id
1 'polypeptide(L)'
;MDDRLFVVRSSVLPEALRKTALAKELLAQGQARTVNEAVQRAGISRSAFYKYKDGIFPYNPSAEKKLVTLSLLLSHQTGVLSRVINAVTELGGNIITINQNIPVRGIANVSITV
;
A
#
# COMPACT_ATOMS: atom_id res chain seq x y z
N MET A 1 13.92 -7.20 25.75
CA MET A 1 14.60 -6.10 25.04
C MET A 1 13.55 -5.05 24.73
N ASP A 2 13.94 -3.79 24.72
CA ASP A 2 13.00 -2.67 24.61
C ASP A 2 12.42 -2.59 23.19
N ASP A 3 11.14 -2.97 23.01
CA ASP A 3 10.46 -3.01 21.70
C ASP A 3 9.88 -1.64 21.28
N ARG A 4 10.34 -0.55 21.90
CA ARG A 4 9.89 0.81 21.59
C ARG A 4 10.42 1.27 20.22
N LEU A 5 9.49 1.60 19.33
CA LEU A 5 9.77 2.21 18.03
C LEU A 5 9.69 3.74 18.10
N PHE A 6 10.56 4.41 17.36
CA PHE A 6 10.59 5.86 17.24
C PHE A 6 10.34 6.28 15.79
N VAL A 7 9.54 7.33 15.60
CA VAL A 7 9.38 8.00 14.31
C VAL A 7 10.26 9.25 14.31
N VAL A 8 11.19 9.32 13.35
CA VAL A 8 12.13 10.43 13.23
C VAL A 8 12.21 10.93 11.80
N ARG A 9 12.58 12.20 11.61
CA ARG A 9 12.88 12.75 10.27
C ARG A 9 14.12 12.07 9.70
N SER A 10 14.14 11.82 8.39
CA SER A 10 15.31 11.21 7.73
C SER A 10 16.59 12.03 7.88
N SER A 11 16.48 13.35 8.08
CA SER A 11 17.60 14.27 8.28
C SER A 11 18.39 14.03 9.56
N VAL A 12 17.78 13.42 10.59
CA VAL A 12 18.48 13.12 11.85
C VAL A 12 19.15 11.75 11.84
N LEU A 13 18.89 10.93 10.82
CA LEU A 13 19.48 9.61 10.70
C LEU A 13 20.95 9.71 10.24
N PRO A 14 21.88 9.00 10.90
CA PRO A 14 23.21 8.75 10.36
C PRO A 14 23.13 8.19 8.94
N GLU A 15 24.14 8.51 8.13
CA GLU A 15 24.18 8.14 6.72
C GLU A 15 24.01 6.63 6.49
N ALA A 16 24.61 5.80 7.35
CA ALA A 16 24.48 4.34 7.26
C ALA A 16 23.03 3.87 7.42
N LEU A 17 22.25 4.43 8.36
CA LEU A 17 20.84 4.08 8.54
C LEU A 17 20.02 4.56 7.33
N ARG A 18 20.28 5.79 6.85
CA ARG A 18 19.58 6.36 5.69
C ARG A 18 19.83 5.53 4.42
N LYS A 19 21.06 5.07 4.20
CA LYS A 19 21.43 4.19 3.09
C LYS A 19 20.86 2.77 3.24
N THR A 20 20.79 2.24 4.46
CA THR A 20 20.09 0.98 4.72
C THR A 20 18.60 1.11 4.38
N ALA A 21 17.95 2.21 4.76
CA ALA A 21 16.55 2.46 4.40
C ALA A 21 16.34 2.49 2.88
N LEU A 22 17.21 3.20 2.16
CA LEU A 22 17.20 3.26 0.70
C LEU A 22 17.41 1.87 0.06
N ALA A 23 18.37 1.08 0.55
CA ALA A 23 18.58 -0.28 0.06
C ALA A 23 17.34 -1.17 0.27
N LYS A 24 16.63 -1.05 1.41
CA LYS A 24 15.37 -1.76 1.64
C LYS A 24 14.26 -1.30 0.69
N GLU A 25 14.19 -0.01 0.39
CA GLU A 25 13.22 0.55 -0.54
C GLU A 25 13.44 0.03 -1.98
N LEU A 26 14.69 0.02 -2.45
CA LEU A 26 15.05 -0.54 -3.76
C LEU A 26 14.62 -2.01 -3.91
N LEU A 27 14.77 -2.80 -2.84
CA LEU A 27 14.32 -4.20 -2.81
C LEU A 27 12.78 -4.29 -2.81
N ALA A 28 12.11 -3.49 -2.00
CA ALA A 28 10.65 -3.53 -1.87
C ALA A 28 9.92 -3.10 -3.15
N GLN A 29 10.49 -2.14 -3.90
CA GLN A 29 9.97 -1.67 -5.18
C GLN A 29 10.37 -2.58 -6.36
N GLY A 30 11.15 -3.64 -6.13
CA GLY A 30 11.67 -4.52 -7.18
C GLY A 30 12.71 -3.85 -8.10
N GLN A 31 13.21 -2.67 -7.73
CA GLN A 31 14.24 -1.94 -8.49
C GLN A 31 15.63 -2.59 -8.36
N ALA A 32 15.85 -3.36 -7.30
CA ALA A 32 17.00 -4.25 -7.13
C ALA A 32 16.50 -5.68 -6.89
N ARG A 33 17.11 -6.66 -7.57
CA ARG A 33 16.72 -8.08 -7.46
C ARG A 33 17.41 -8.79 -6.30
N THR A 34 18.56 -8.28 -5.86
CA THR A 34 19.35 -8.88 -4.79
C THR A 34 19.82 -7.84 -3.80
N VAL A 35 20.10 -8.27 -2.57
CA VAL A 35 20.71 -7.41 -1.54
C VAL A 35 22.02 -6.81 -2.04
N ASN A 36 22.81 -7.53 -2.86
CA ASN A 36 24.07 -6.99 -3.38
C ASN A 36 23.85 -5.75 -4.24
N GLU A 37 22.91 -5.86 -5.17
CA GLU A 37 22.58 -4.79 -6.11
C GLU A 37 22.03 -3.58 -5.35
N ALA A 38 21.15 -3.83 -4.37
CA ALA A 38 20.56 -2.78 -3.56
C ALA A 38 21.62 -2.01 -2.74
N VAL A 39 22.54 -2.71 -2.07
CA VAL A 39 23.57 -2.05 -1.25
C VAL A 39 24.61 -1.32 -2.10
N GLN A 40 24.93 -1.84 -3.30
CA GLN A 40 25.78 -1.13 -4.26
C GLN A 40 25.14 0.17 -4.72
N ARG A 41 23.86 0.13 -5.13
CA ARG A 41 23.11 1.32 -5.55
C ARG A 41 22.92 2.34 -4.42
N ALA A 42 22.70 1.87 -3.20
CA ALA A 42 22.58 2.74 -2.03
C ALA A 42 23.92 3.23 -1.47
N GLY A 43 25.05 2.72 -1.98
CA GLY A 43 26.39 3.11 -1.55
C GLY A 43 26.72 2.72 -0.11
N ILE A 44 26.30 1.52 0.32
CA ILE A 44 26.55 0.96 1.65
C ILE A 44 27.18 -0.44 1.54
N SER A 45 28.00 -0.83 2.52
CA SER A 45 28.52 -2.20 2.57
C SER A 45 27.43 -3.21 2.96
N ARG A 46 27.60 -4.47 2.52
CA ARG A 46 26.73 -5.57 2.95
C ARG A 46 26.69 -5.74 4.47
N SER A 47 27.84 -5.65 5.14
CA SER A 47 27.92 -5.81 6.60
C SER A 47 27.16 -4.70 7.34
N ALA A 48 27.25 -3.45 6.87
CA ALA A 48 26.49 -2.35 7.45
C ALA A 48 24.98 -2.50 7.18
N PHE A 49 24.58 -2.97 6.00
CA PHE A 49 23.17 -3.31 5.74
C PHE A 49 22.66 -4.36 6.75
N TYR A 50 23.35 -5.49 6.90
CA TYR A 50 22.94 -6.56 7.83
C TYR A 50 22.94 -6.11 9.29
N LYS A 51 23.82 -5.19 9.69
CA LYS A 51 23.84 -4.63 11.05
C LYS A 51 22.57 -3.84 11.38
N TYR A 52 21.97 -3.15 10.41
CA TYR A 52 20.86 -2.22 10.65
C TYR A 52 19.52 -2.64 10.05
N LYS A 53 19.48 -3.64 9.15
CA LYS A 53 18.28 -4.00 8.37
C LYS A 53 17.04 -4.31 9.22
N ASP A 54 17.26 -4.83 10.43
CA ASP A 54 16.19 -5.28 11.34
C ASP A 54 15.71 -4.17 12.27
N GLY A 55 16.41 -3.03 12.33
CA GLY A 55 16.01 -1.86 13.12
C GLY A 55 15.40 -0.73 12.29
N ILE A 56 15.34 -0.87 10.97
CA ILE A 56 14.81 0.14 10.05
C ILE A 56 13.64 -0.45 9.29
N PHE A 57 12.48 0.17 9.40
CA PHE A 57 11.27 -0.27 8.74
C PHE A 57 10.77 0.81 7.79
N PRO A 58 10.23 0.45 6.61
CA PRO A 58 9.56 1.42 5.77
C PRO A 58 8.37 1.99 6.54
N TYR A 59 8.31 3.31 6.65
CA TYR A 59 7.16 4.02 7.19
C TYR A 59 6.29 4.45 6.01
N ASN A 60 5.10 3.84 5.88
CA ASN A 60 4.16 4.18 4.82
C ASN A 60 2.96 4.95 5.41
N PRO A 61 3.02 6.30 5.48
CA PRO A 61 1.92 7.10 5.99
C PRO A 61 0.65 6.95 5.13
N SER A 62 0.79 6.57 3.86
CA SER A 62 -0.33 6.35 2.93
C SER A 62 -1.10 5.05 3.19
N ALA A 63 -0.69 4.23 4.16
CA ALA A 63 -1.53 3.13 4.64
C ALA A 63 -2.81 3.65 5.33
N GLU A 64 -2.84 4.92 5.75
CA GLU A 64 -4.05 5.62 6.20
C GLU A 64 -4.85 6.26 5.06
N LYS A 65 -4.95 5.61 3.89
CA LYS A 65 -6.04 5.97 2.98
C LYS A 65 -7.34 5.63 3.71
N LYS A 66 -8.18 6.63 3.98
CA LYS A 66 -9.54 6.43 4.52
C LYS A 66 -10.37 5.72 3.46
N LEU A 67 -10.29 4.40 3.45
CA LEU A 67 -11.12 3.56 2.60
C LEU A 67 -12.56 3.66 3.10
N VAL A 68 -13.49 3.89 2.18
CA VAL A 68 -14.92 3.88 2.48
C VAL A 68 -15.54 2.72 1.73
N THR A 69 -16.16 1.79 2.46
CA THR A 69 -16.91 0.69 1.87
C THR A 69 -18.39 1.02 1.84
N LEU A 70 -18.94 1.12 0.63
CA LEU A 70 -20.36 1.31 0.37
C LEU A 70 -21.02 -0.07 0.20
N SER A 71 -22.03 -0.37 1.03
CA SER A 71 -22.89 -1.55 0.87
C SER A 71 -24.21 -1.14 0.21
N LEU A 72 -24.53 -1.76 -0.93
CA LEU A 72 -25.63 -1.39 -1.82
C LEU A 72 -26.51 -2.61 -2.11
N LEU A 73 -27.82 -2.37 -2.18
CA LEU A 73 -28.79 -3.33 -2.72
C LEU A 73 -29.19 -2.86 -4.11
N LEU A 74 -28.79 -3.60 -5.14
CA LEU A 74 -29.04 -3.24 -6.54
C LEU A 74 -30.07 -4.19 -7.16
N SER A 75 -31.02 -3.63 -7.92
CA SER A 75 -31.85 -4.47 -8.79
C SER A 75 -30.97 -5.12 -9.85
N HIS A 76 -31.11 -6.44 -10.03
CA HIS A 76 -30.35 -7.20 -11.02
C HIS A 76 -30.95 -7.00 -12.42
N GLN A 77 -30.58 -5.89 -13.03
CA GLN A 77 -30.94 -5.53 -14.40
C GLN A 77 -29.69 -5.02 -15.13
N THR A 78 -29.69 -5.19 -16.45
CA THR A 78 -28.58 -4.76 -17.31
C THR A 78 -28.26 -3.28 -17.08
N GLY A 79 -26.98 -2.97 -16.86
CA GLY A 79 -26.49 -1.61 -16.71
C GLY A 79 -26.64 -0.98 -15.33
N VAL A 80 -27.33 -1.60 -14.36
CA VAL A 80 -27.50 -1.01 -13.01
C VAL A 80 -26.16 -0.84 -12.30
N LEU A 81 -25.33 -1.88 -12.22
CA LEU A 81 -24.00 -1.79 -11.61
C LEU A 81 -23.11 -0.79 -12.35
N SER A 82 -23.18 -0.75 -13.68
CA SER A 82 -22.38 0.18 -14.49
C SER A 82 -22.74 1.64 -14.20
N ARG A 83 -24.03 1.98 -14.03
CA ARG A 83 -24.43 3.34 -13.63
C ARG A 83 -23.90 3.74 -12.27
N VAL A 84 -23.86 2.81 -11.30
CA VAL A 84 -23.27 3.07 -9.97
C VAL A 84 -21.77 3.34 -10.09
N ILE A 85 -21.05 2.51 -10.84
CA ILE A 85 -19.61 2.69 -11.08
C ILE A 85 -19.34 4.05 -11.71
N ASN A 86 -20.10 4.41 -12.76
CA ASN A 86 -19.93 5.68 -13.46
C ASN A 86 -20.18 6.87 -12.51
N ALA A 87 -21.22 6.83 -11.69
CA ALA A 87 -21.51 7.88 -10.71
C ALA A 87 -20.37 8.07 -9.70
N VAL A 88 -19.74 6.99 -9.24
CA VAL A 88 -18.56 7.06 -8.36
C VAL A 88 -17.39 7.73 -9.09
N THR A 89 -17.14 7.35 -10.34
CA THR A 89 -16.03 7.91 -11.12
C THR A 89 -16.25 9.38 -11.52
N GLU A 90 -17.50 9.78 -11.81
CA GLU A 90 -17.87 11.16 -12.13
C GLU A 90 -17.62 12.12 -10.95
N LEU A 91 -17.72 11.60 -9.71
CA LEU A 91 -17.39 12.32 -8.48
C LEU A 91 -15.88 12.31 -8.16
N GLY A 92 -15.04 11.72 -9.02
CA GLY A 92 -13.60 11.59 -8.80
C GLY A 92 -13.21 10.49 -7.82
N GLY A 93 -14.13 9.60 -7.46
CA GLY A 93 -13.85 8.44 -6.60
C GLY A 93 -13.00 7.39 -7.32
N ASN A 94 -12.02 6.83 -6.61
CA ASN A 94 -11.16 5.78 -7.15
C ASN A 94 -11.56 4.40 -6.61
N ILE A 95 -12.22 3.59 -7.42
CA ILE A 95 -12.69 2.27 -7.00
C ILE A 95 -11.50 1.32 -6.78
N ILE A 96 -11.41 0.79 -5.57
CA ILE A 96 -10.38 -0.18 -5.17
C ILE A 96 -10.89 -1.62 -5.35
N THR A 97 -12.12 -1.89 -4.90
CA THR A 97 -12.75 -3.22 -5.02
C THR A 97 -14.24 -3.10 -5.36
N ILE A 98 -14.73 -4.07 -6.13
CA ILE A 98 -16.16 -4.29 -6.38
C ILE A 98 -16.43 -5.76 -6.10
N ASN A 99 -17.38 -6.04 -5.22
CA ASN A 99 -17.87 -7.39 -4.95
C ASN A 99 -19.38 -7.40 -5.08
N GLN A 100 -19.91 -8.13 -6.08
CA GLN A 100 -21.34 -8.37 -6.25
C GLN A 100 -21.64 -9.84 -6.00
N ASN A 101 -22.56 -10.11 -5.07
CA ASN A 101 -23.05 -11.46 -4.83
C ASN A 101 -24.07 -11.88 -5.90
N ILE A 102 -24.28 -13.20 -6.03
CA ILE A 102 -25.33 -13.76 -6.88
C ILE A 102 -26.68 -13.15 -6.46
N PRO A 103 -27.46 -12.60 -7.40
CA PRO A 103 -28.75 -12.01 -7.09
C PRO A 103 -29.73 -13.01 -6.48
N VAL A 104 -30.44 -12.59 -5.44
CA VAL A 104 -31.55 -13.36 -4.83
C VAL A 104 -32.83 -12.56 -5.02
N ARG A 105 -33.85 -13.17 -5.63
CA ARG A 105 -35.14 -12.51 -5.95
C ARG A 105 -34.98 -11.20 -6.73
N GLY A 106 -34.03 -11.17 -7.68
CA GLY A 106 -33.78 -10.00 -8.53
C GLY A 106 -33.04 -8.86 -7.84
N ILE A 107 -32.46 -9.09 -6.65
CA ILE A 107 -31.67 -8.10 -5.91
C ILE A 107 -30.27 -8.67 -5.67
N ALA A 108 -29.24 -7.90 -6.01
CA ALA A 108 -27.85 -8.22 -5.76
C ALA A 108 -27.30 -7.34 -4.64
N ASN A 109 -26.64 -7.95 -3.65
CA ASN A 109 -25.81 -7.22 -2.69
C ASN A 109 -24.49 -6.86 -3.37
N VAL A 110 -24.12 -5.58 -3.31
CA VAL A 110 -22.87 -5.08 -3.87
C VAL A 110 -22.11 -4.30 -2.80
N SER A 111 -20.82 -4.62 -2.64
CA SER A 111 -19.89 -3.87 -1.83
C SER A 111 -18.86 -3.20 -2.74
N ILE A 112 -18.72 -1.88 -2.63
CA ILE A 112 -17.73 -1.09 -3.38
C ILE A 112 -16.82 -0.38 -2.37
N THR A 113 -15.51 -0.53 -2.51
CA THR A 113 -14.54 0.23 -1.71
C THR A 113 -13.94 1.33 -2.58
N VAL A 114 -13.95 2.56 -2.07
CA VAL A 114 -13.36 3.76 -2.69
C VAL A 114 -12.34 4.42 -1.78
#